data_AF-A0A257WQC0-F1
#
_entry.id   AF-A0A257WQC0-F1
#
_cell.length_a   1.000
_cell.length_b   1.000
_cell.length_c   1.000
_cell.angle_alpha   90.00
_cell.angle_beta   90.00
_cell.angle_gamma   90.00
#
_symmetry.space_group_name_H-M   'P 1'
#
loop_
_entity.id
_entity.type
_entity.pdbx_description
1 polymer ?
#
loop_
_entity_poly.entity_id
_entity_poly.type
_entity_poly.pdbx_seq_one_letter_code
_entity_poly.pdbx_strand_id
1 'polypeptide(L)'
;GTIGKVRRDPMAMLPFCGYNMGDYFRHWISMQRTLSETPRIFNVNWFRKDAEGKFLWPGFSENMRILKWIVDRANGHGKSKETPIGWMPKYEDIDWKGLDFPKEKFEALQHFDRDAWRTEILSHEELFIDLKSHLPKELIYERELLICRM
;
A
#
# COMPACT_ATOMS: atom_id res chain seq x y z
N GLY A 1 16.75 17.84 3.09
CA GLY A 1 16.27 16.48 3.40
C GLY A 1 17.03 15.51 2.54
N THR A 2 17.56 14.44 3.11
CA THR A 2 18.37 13.45 2.39
C THR A 2 17.52 12.78 1.32
N ILE A 3 17.90 12.95 0.06
CA ILE A 3 17.24 12.33 -1.10
C ILE A 3 17.43 10.81 -0.96
N GLY A 4 16.33 10.06 -0.89
CA GLY A 4 16.36 8.58 -0.90
C GLY A 4 15.97 7.87 0.40
N LYS A 5 15.72 8.58 1.51
CA LYS A 5 15.18 7.93 2.72
C LYS A 5 13.65 7.95 2.71
N VAL A 6 13.02 6.77 2.72
CA VAL A 6 11.57 6.62 2.89
C VAL A 6 11.20 7.13 4.28
N ARG A 7 10.45 8.24 4.35
CA ARG A 7 9.89 8.72 5.61
C ARG A 7 8.72 7.82 5.98
N ARG A 8 8.82 7.14 7.11
CA ARG A 8 7.72 6.37 7.69
C ARG A 8 6.71 7.34 8.30
N ASP A 9 5.50 7.39 7.75
CA ASP A 9 4.40 8.19 8.28
C ASP A 9 3.17 7.29 8.49
N PRO A 10 3.11 6.55 9.61
CA PRO A 10 2.01 5.64 9.87
C PRO A 10 0.66 6.34 9.79
N MET A 11 -0.20 5.87 8.89
CA MET A 11 -1.56 6.40 8.69
C MET A 11 -1.61 7.91 8.40
N ALA A 12 -0.49 8.51 7.95
CA ALA A 12 -0.32 9.96 7.83
C ALA A 12 -0.56 10.72 9.16
N MET A 13 -0.31 10.06 10.30
CA MET A 13 -0.60 10.55 11.64
C MET A 13 0.65 10.88 12.46
N LEU A 14 1.86 10.76 11.89
CA LEU A 14 3.10 11.00 12.65
C LEU A 14 3.15 12.36 13.36
N PRO A 15 2.74 13.50 12.77
CA PRO A 15 2.74 14.78 13.47
C PRO A 15 1.45 15.07 14.26
N PHE A 16 0.45 14.18 14.22
CA PHE A 16 -0.89 14.42 14.77
C PHE A 16 -1.30 13.43 15.87
N CYS A 17 -0.57 12.32 16.04
CA CYS A 17 -0.87 11.31 17.04
C CYS A 17 -0.64 11.87 18.45
N GLY A 18 -1.73 12.07 19.20
CA GLY A 18 -1.70 12.68 20.54
C GLY A 18 -1.23 11.75 21.67
N TYR A 19 -0.85 10.51 21.35
CA TYR A 19 -0.34 9.51 22.30
C TYR A 19 0.65 8.57 21.60
N ASN A 20 1.16 7.56 22.30
CA ASN A 20 2.18 6.66 21.75
C ASN A 20 1.69 5.95 20.47
N MET A 21 2.50 5.98 19.41
CA MET A 21 2.16 5.40 18.11
C MET A 21 1.94 3.88 18.16
N GLY A 22 2.63 3.16 19.05
CA GLY A 22 2.43 1.72 19.25
C GLY A 22 1.06 1.40 19.86
N ASP A 23 0.60 2.23 20.79
CA ASP A 23 -0.77 2.16 21.32
C ASP A 23 -1.81 2.56 20.26
N TYR A 24 -1.48 3.50 19.37
CA TYR A 24 -2.33 3.87 18.24
C TYR A 24 -2.56 2.69 17.29
N PHE A 25 -1.51 1.93 16.97
CA PHE A 25 -1.68 0.69 16.21
C PHE A 25 -2.51 -0.36 16.96
N ARG A 26 -2.29 -0.53 18.27
CA ARG A 26 -3.14 -1.42 19.10
C ARG A 26 -4.61 -0.99 19.05
N HIS A 27 -4.87 0.31 19.07
CA HIS A 27 -6.22 0.84 18.99
C HIS A 27 -6.90 0.42 17.68
N TRP A 28 -6.22 0.60 16.53
CA TRP A 28 -6.70 0.12 15.23
C TRP A 28 -7.04 -1.38 15.21
N ILE A 29 -6.15 -2.22 15.74
CA ILE A 29 -6.37 -3.67 15.83
C ILE A 29 -7.56 -3.99 16.73
N SER A 30 -7.68 -3.31 17.87
CA SER A 30 -8.78 -3.52 18.82
C SER A 30 -10.14 -3.11 18.24
N MET A 31 -10.18 -2.02 17.47
CA MET A 31 -11.40 -1.49 16.83
C MET A 31 -12.03 -2.51 15.90
N GLN A 32 -11.23 -3.35 15.22
CA GLN A 32 -11.76 -4.39 14.34
C GLN A 32 -12.77 -5.32 15.06
N ARG A 33 -12.57 -5.57 16.36
CA ARG A 33 -13.43 -6.47 17.15
C ARG A 33 -14.83 -5.90 17.40
N THR A 34 -15.02 -4.60 17.22
CA THR A 34 -16.28 -3.91 17.47
C THR A 34 -17.04 -3.57 16.18
N LEU A 35 -16.44 -3.79 15.01
CA LEU A 35 -17.07 -3.49 13.73
C LEU A 35 -18.05 -4.60 13.35
N SER A 36 -19.27 -4.22 12.97
CA SER A 36 -20.22 -5.14 12.32
C SER A 36 -19.82 -5.47 10.89
N GLU A 37 -19.17 -4.51 10.22
CA GLU A 37 -18.65 -4.63 8.86
C GLU A 37 -17.26 -4.00 8.79
N THR A 38 -16.26 -4.78 8.39
CA THR A 38 -14.88 -4.30 8.29
C THR A 38 -14.63 -3.72 6.90
N PRO A 39 -14.27 -2.43 6.78
CA PRO A 39 -13.95 -1.84 5.49
C PRO A 39 -12.69 -2.48 4.90
N ARG A 40 -12.65 -2.59 3.57
CA ARG A 40 -11.45 -3.03 2.85
C ARG A 40 -10.42 -1.90 2.86
N ILE A 41 -9.15 -2.24 3.13
CA ILE A 41 -8.03 -1.29 3.14
C ILE A 41 -7.28 -1.42 1.82
N PHE A 42 -6.96 -0.28 1.20
CA PHE A 42 -6.22 -0.21 -0.07
C PHE A 42 -4.99 0.68 0.09
N ASN A 43 -3.90 0.27 -0.55
CA ASN A 43 -2.71 1.08 -0.72
C ASN A 43 -2.60 1.53 -2.17
N VAL A 44 -2.33 2.83 -2.40
CA VAL A 44 -2.21 3.41 -3.73
C VAL A 44 -0.92 4.19 -3.84
N ASN A 45 -0.29 4.12 -5.01
CA ASN A 45 0.88 4.92 -5.34
C ASN A 45 0.70 5.57 -6.72
N TRP A 46 0.35 6.86 -6.72
CA TRP A 46 0.17 7.67 -7.94
C TRP A 46 1.48 8.16 -8.54
N PHE A 47 2.60 8.01 -7.82
CA PHE A 47 3.84 8.74 -8.06
C PHE A 47 4.99 7.85 -8.53
N ARG A 48 4.71 6.59 -8.92
CA ARG A 48 5.73 5.69 -9.45
C ARG A 48 6.36 6.28 -10.71
N LYS A 49 7.68 6.24 -10.78
CA LYS A 49 8.49 6.74 -11.89
C LYS A 49 9.18 5.59 -12.62
N ASP A 50 9.48 5.81 -13.90
CA ASP A 50 10.37 4.96 -14.69
C ASP A 50 11.85 5.27 -14.42
N ALA A 51 12.74 4.57 -15.13
CA ALA A 51 14.19 4.73 -15.02
C ALA A 51 14.65 6.14 -15.45
N GLU A 52 13.89 6.78 -16.33
CA GLU A 52 14.11 8.14 -16.82
C GLU A 52 13.54 9.20 -15.86
N GLY A 53 12.91 8.80 -14.76
CA GLY A 53 12.34 9.68 -13.74
C GLY A 53 10.99 10.30 -14.09
N LYS A 54 10.35 9.86 -15.17
CA LYS A 54 9.03 10.29 -15.60
C LYS A 54 7.95 9.47 -14.90
N PHE A 55 6.82 10.12 -14.59
CA PHE A 55 5.69 9.45 -13.97
C PHE A 55 5.06 8.43 -14.93
N LEU A 56 4.90 7.20 -14.44
CA LEU A 56 4.23 6.13 -15.18
C LEU A 56 2.72 6.37 -15.24
N TRP A 57 2.14 6.91 -14.16
CA TRP A 57 0.72 7.22 -14.07
C TRP A 57 0.45 8.72 -14.32
N PRO A 58 -0.55 9.10 -15.14
CA PRO A 58 -0.88 10.50 -15.40
C PRO A 58 -1.43 11.26 -14.18
N GLY A 59 -2.05 10.56 -13.22
CA GLY A 59 -2.57 11.17 -12.00
C GLY A 59 -3.84 11.99 -12.19
N PHE A 60 -4.10 12.93 -11.27
CA PHE A 60 -5.23 13.86 -11.29
C PHE A 60 -6.59 13.17 -11.48
N SER A 61 -7.37 13.57 -12.50
CA SER A 61 -8.69 13.02 -12.82
C SER A 61 -8.63 11.53 -13.13
N GLU A 62 -7.52 11.04 -13.68
CA GLU A 62 -7.39 9.63 -14.06
C GLU A 62 -7.40 8.71 -12.84
N ASN A 63 -7.07 9.22 -11.64
CA ASN A 63 -7.19 8.46 -10.39
C ASN A 63 -8.61 7.93 -10.16
N MET A 64 -9.64 8.57 -10.73
CA MET A 64 -11.02 8.09 -10.68
C MET A 64 -11.18 6.67 -11.25
N ARG A 65 -10.34 6.25 -12.21
CA ARG A 65 -10.36 4.89 -12.76
C ARG A 65 -10.00 3.85 -11.71
N ILE A 66 -9.02 4.16 -10.86
CA ILE A 66 -8.61 3.29 -9.77
C ILE A 66 -9.57 3.38 -8.59
N LEU A 67 -10.13 4.56 -8.28
CA LEU A 67 -11.18 4.70 -7.27
C LEU A 67 -12.44 3.90 -7.65
N LYS A 68 -12.82 3.90 -8.93
CA LYS A 68 -13.90 3.03 -9.43
C LYS A 68 -13.59 1.56 -9.15
N TRP A 69 -12.38 1.09 -9.47
CA TRP A 69 -11.97 -0.28 -9.17
C TRP A 69 -12.00 -0.59 -7.67
N ILE A 70 -11.59 0.34 -6.81
CA ILE A 70 -11.68 0.22 -5.34
C ILE A 70 -13.13 0.02 -4.90
N VAL A 71 -14.07 0.82 -5.43
CA VAL A 71 -15.50 0.69 -5.13
C VAL A 71 -16.04 -0.65 -5.61
N ASP A 72 -15.69 -1.07 -6.83
CA ASP A 72 -16.12 -2.37 -7.37
C ASP A 72 -15.58 -3.53 -6.50
N ARG A 73 -14.32 -3.43 -6.03
CA ARG A 73 -13.71 -4.41 -5.11
C ARG A 73 -14.37 -4.43 -3.74
N ALA A 74 -14.68 -3.27 -3.18
CA ALA A 74 -15.34 -3.16 -1.89
C ALA A 74 -16.74 -3.81 -1.92
N ASN A 75 -17.45 -3.74 -3.05
CA ASN A 75 -18.76 -4.35 -3.27
C ASN A 75 -18.72 -5.79 -3.79
N GLY A 76 -17.53 -6.42 -3.88
CA GLY A 76 -17.38 -7.83 -4.29
C GLY A 76 -17.44 -8.09 -5.81
N HIS A 77 -17.51 -7.06 -6.64
CA HIS A 77 -17.56 -7.19 -8.10
C HIS A 77 -16.19 -7.03 -8.79
N GLY A 78 -15.22 -6.41 -8.11
CA GLY A 78 -13.90 -6.16 -8.67
C GLY A 78 -13.07 -7.44 -8.80
N LYS A 79 -12.49 -7.67 -9.97
CA LYS A 79 -11.49 -8.70 -10.22
C LYS A 79 -10.09 -8.20 -9.85
N SER A 80 -9.20 -9.14 -9.58
CA SER A 80 -7.82 -8.87 -9.19
C SER A 80 -6.93 -10.09 -9.44
N LYS A 81 -5.62 -9.88 -9.45
CA LYS A 81 -4.60 -10.94 -9.32
C LYS A 81 -3.96 -10.88 -7.94
N GLU A 82 -3.63 -12.04 -7.39
CA GLU A 82 -2.86 -12.14 -6.15
C GLU A 82 -1.39 -11.85 -6.43
N THR A 83 -0.76 -11.08 -5.56
CA THR A 83 0.67 -10.80 -5.54
C THR A 83 1.19 -10.91 -4.10
N PRO A 84 2.51 -10.96 -3.87
CA PRO A 84 3.06 -11.06 -2.52
C PRO A 84 2.63 -9.96 -1.53
N ILE A 85 2.22 -8.80 -2.06
CA ILE A 85 1.76 -7.64 -1.29
C ILE A 85 0.23 -7.48 -1.29
N GLY A 86 -0.49 -8.52 -1.72
CA GLY A 86 -1.94 -8.56 -1.71
C GLY A 86 -2.55 -8.53 -3.12
N TRP A 87 -3.75 -7.99 -3.23
CA TRP A 87 -4.54 -8.05 -4.46
C TRP A 87 -4.34 -6.80 -5.32
N MET A 88 -3.88 -6.99 -6.55
CA MET A 88 -3.63 -5.91 -7.51
C MET A 88 -4.56 -6.03 -8.73
N PRO A 89 -4.97 -4.92 -9.37
CA PRO A 89 -5.78 -4.97 -10.58
C PRO A 89 -5.01 -5.60 -11.74
N LYS A 90 -5.73 -6.28 -12.64
CA LYS A 90 -5.25 -6.58 -13.99
C LYS A 90 -5.53 -5.39 -14.91
N TYR A 91 -4.89 -5.38 -16.08
CA TYR A 91 -5.13 -4.33 -17.06
C TYR A 91 -6.61 -4.29 -17.45
N GLU A 92 -7.21 -5.46 -17.62
CA GLU A 92 -8.60 -5.62 -18.05
C GLU A 92 -9.62 -5.22 -16.96
N ASP A 93 -9.18 -5.03 -15.71
CA ASP A 93 -10.04 -4.66 -14.58
C ASP A 93 -10.24 -3.13 -14.46
N ILE A 94 -9.50 -2.35 -15.24
CA ILE A 94 -9.53 -0.89 -15.23
C ILE A 94 -10.27 -0.37 -16.47
N ASP A 95 -11.07 0.69 -16.27
CA ASP A 95 -11.72 1.39 -17.39
C ASP A 95 -10.70 2.29 -18.09
N TRP A 96 -10.39 1.98 -19.36
CA TRP A 96 -9.47 2.74 -20.21
C TRP A 96 -10.17 3.67 -21.20
N LYS A 97 -11.51 3.73 -21.18
CA LYS A 97 -12.25 4.57 -22.14
C LYS A 97 -11.79 6.03 -22.02
N GLY A 98 -11.38 6.60 -23.15
CA GLY A 98 -10.91 7.98 -23.24
C GLY A 98 -9.49 8.24 -22.74
N LEU A 99 -8.73 7.20 -22.39
CA LEU A 99 -7.30 7.31 -22.06
C LEU A 99 -6.51 6.28 -22.85
N ASP A 100 -5.62 6.76 -23.73
CA ASP A 100 -4.65 5.89 -24.40
C ASP A 100 -3.52 5.53 -23.42
N PHE A 101 -3.63 4.35 -22.84
CA PHE A 101 -2.66 3.85 -21.85
C PHE A 101 -2.23 2.43 -22.23
N PRO A 102 -1.04 2.25 -22.82
CA PRO A 102 -0.59 0.93 -23.27
C PRO A 102 -0.51 -0.09 -22.13
N LYS A 103 -0.83 -1.35 -22.44
CA LYS A 103 -0.83 -2.45 -21.47
C LYS A 103 0.56 -2.66 -20.86
N GLU A 104 1.60 -2.54 -21.68
CA GLU A 104 3.00 -2.69 -21.27
C GLU A 104 3.37 -1.64 -20.22
N LYS A 105 2.87 -0.40 -20.39
CA LYS A 105 3.07 0.68 -19.43
C LYS A 105 2.36 0.40 -18.11
N PHE A 106 1.17 -0.22 -18.16
CA PHE A 106 0.44 -0.63 -16.96
C PHE A 106 1.13 -1.79 -16.23
N GLU A 107 1.65 -2.75 -16.96
CA GLU A 107 2.41 -3.86 -16.40
C GLU A 107 3.69 -3.36 -15.72
N ALA A 108 4.40 -2.41 -16.32
CA ALA A 108 5.53 -1.73 -15.68
C ALA A 108 5.09 -0.95 -14.42
N LEU A 109 3.96 -0.23 -14.47
CA LEU A 109 3.39 0.50 -13.33
C LEU A 109 3.03 -0.43 -12.16
N GLN A 110 2.55 -1.64 -12.45
CA GLN A 110 2.15 -2.65 -11.48
C GLN A 110 3.25 -3.67 -11.19
N HIS A 111 4.46 -3.49 -11.72
CA HIS A 111 5.56 -4.45 -11.59
C HIS A 111 5.98 -4.59 -10.12
N PHE A 112 6.11 -5.83 -9.65
CA PHE A 112 6.56 -6.13 -8.31
C PHE A 112 8.04 -6.55 -8.34
N ASP A 113 8.90 -5.70 -7.80
CA ASP A 113 10.34 -5.94 -7.68
C ASP A 113 10.65 -6.58 -6.31
N ARG A 114 11.03 -7.86 -6.32
CA ARG A 114 11.32 -8.62 -5.10
C ARG A 114 12.54 -8.07 -4.34
N ASP A 115 13.57 -7.61 -5.03
CA ASP A 115 14.80 -7.14 -4.37
C ASP A 115 14.60 -5.77 -3.74
N ALA A 116 13.86 -4.89 -4.43
CA ALA A 116 13.45 -3.61 -3.88
C ALA A 116 12.57 -3.79 -2.62
N TRP A 117 11.60 -4.72 -2.66
CA TRP A 117 10.75 -5.00 -1.51
C TRP A 117 11.49 -5.68 -0.35
N ARG A 118 12.48 -6.54 -0.63
CA ARG A 118 13.35 -7.10 0.42
C ARG A 118 14.09 -5.99 1.16
N THR A 119 14.63 -5.02 0.42
CA THR A 119 15.30 -3.84 0.99
C THR A 119 14.33 -3.00 1.82
N GLU A 120 13.11 -2.80 1.31
CA GLU A 120 12.04 -2.08 2.01
C GLU A 120 11.68 -2.75 3.35
N ILE A 121 11.51 -4.08 3.38
CA ILE A 121 11.17 -4.83 4.60
C ILE A 121 12.29 -4.76 5.65
N LEU A 122 13.55 -4.77 5.21
CA LEU A 122 14.68 -4.59 6.12
C LEU A 122 14.63 -3.21 6.77
N SER A 123 14.27 -2.17 6.01
CA SER A 123 14.14 -0.81 6.55
C SER A 123 12.94 -0.60 7.49
N HIS A 124 11.99 -1.54 7.57
CA HIS A 124 10.95 -1.52 8.62
C HIS A 124 11.52 -1.67 10.04
N GLU A 125 12.72 -2.25 10.16
CA GLU A 125 13.38 -2.46 11.45
C GLU A 125 13.56 -1.15 12.22
N GLU A 126 13.89 -0.05 11.54
CA GLU A 126 14.05 1.27 12.17
C GLU A 126 12.77 1.68 12.92
N LEU A 127 11.60 1.57 12.28
CA LEU A 127 10.31 1.90 12.90
C LEU A 127 9.98 0.97 14.07
N PHE A 128 10.31 -0.32 13.95
CA PHE A 128 10.03 -1.30 15.01
C PHE A 128 10.90 -1.04 16.24
N ILE A 129 12.17 -0.66 16.02
CA ILE A 129 13.08 -0.19 17.06
C ILE A 129 12.61 1.14 17.68
N ASP A 130 11.94 2.02 16.96
CA ASP A 130 11.41 3.25 17.55
C ASP A 130 10.19 2.98 18.45
N LEU A 131 9.36 2.00 18.09
CA LEU A 131 8.15 1.63 18.84
C LEU A 131 8.42 0.76 20.08
N LYS A 132 9.53 -0.01 20.08
CA LYS A 132 10.02 -0.86 21.20
C LYS A 132 8.92 -1.59 21.97
N SER A 133 8.74 -1.22 23.24
CA SER A 133 7.83 -1.83 24.20
C SER A 133 6.35 -1.66 23.82
N HIS A 134 6.03 -0.71 22.95
CA HIS A 134 4.67 -0.47 22.50
C HIS A 134 4.35 -1.11 21.15
N LEU A 135 5.29 -1.80 20.51
CA LEU A 135 5.02 -2.49 19.24
C LEU A 135 3.99 -3.63 19.43
N PRO A 136 2.84 -3.61 18.75
CA PRO A 136 1.92 -4.75 18.73
C PRO A 136 2.58 -5.97 18.07
N LYS A 137 2.37 -7.16 18.64
CA LYS A 137 2.93 -8.41 18.10
C LYS A 137 2.38 -8.75 16.72
N GLU A 138 1.14 -8.34 16.45
CA GLU A 138 0.48 -8.48 15.16
C GLU A 138 1.26 -7.84 14.01
N LEU A 139 1.94 -6.71 14.25
CA LEU A 139 2.79 -6.08 13.22
C LEU A 139 4.06 -6.88 12.94
N ILE A 140 4.60 -7.59 13.95
CA ILE A 140 5.74 -8.48 13.78
C ILE A 140 5.33 -9.67 12.91
N TYR A 141 4.20 -10.31 13.25
CA TYR A 141 3.69 -11.44 12.49
C TYR A 141 3.34 -11.06 11.05
N GLU A 142 2.73 -9.90 10.82
CA GLU A 142 2.43 -9.46 9.45
C GLU A 142 3.70 -9.22 8.63
N ARG A 143 4.77 -8.70 9.25
CA ARG A 143 6.08 -8.56 8.61
C ARG A 143 6.69 -9.92 8.26
N GLU A 144 6.62 -10.89 9.16
CA GLU A 144 7.10 -12.27 8.91
C GLU A 144 6.31 -12.94 7.78
N LEU A 145 4.97 -12.81 7.80
CA LEU A 145 4.11 -13.31 6.72
C LEU A 145 4.44 -12.65 5.39
N LEU A 146 4.72 -11.35 5.38
CA LEU A 146 5.15 -10.66 4.17
C LEU A 146 6.47 -11.23 3.64
N ILE A 147 7.44 -11.52 4.51
CA ILE A 147 8.71 -12.16 4.13
C ILE A 147 8.46 -13.55 3.52
N CYS A 148 7.56 -14.35 4.09
CA CYS A 148 7.23 -15.67 3.56
C CYS A 148 6.53 -15.65 2.19
N ARG A 149 5.84 -14.56 1.85
CA ARG A 149 5.17 -14.39 0.55
C ARG A 149 6.12 -13.95 -0.57
N MET A 150 7.31 -13.46 -0.22
CA MET A 150 8.34 -13.00 -1.18
C MET A 150 9.10 -14.14 -1.82
#